data_AF-A0A6L6GFP6-F1
#
_entry.id   AF-A0A6L6GFP6-F1
#
_cell.length_a   1.000
_cell.length_b   1.000
_cell.length_c   1.000
_cell.angle_alpha   90.00
_cell.angle_beta   90.00
_cell.angle_gamma   90.00
#
_symmetry.space_group_name_H-M   'P 1'
#
loop_
_entity.id
_entity.type
_entity.pdbx_description
1 polymer ?
#
loop_
_entity_poly.entity_id
_entity_poly.type
_entity_poly.pdbx_seq_one_letter_code
_entity_poly.pdbx_strand_id
1 'polypeptide(L)'
;MNKIYFNNFYSTLTYIQRCHLQILVIENELRDVVSRIITQVELSTKQNRYDINLALEDAFIPILKSIFNLSNLVNLNRKQKNYPGIDLGDEFDRVAFQITSSTNLEKVKKTITQFKDKKFYNSFDELFILMLTKKQSSYSQSAIDQITEDLFSFKTAEHIIDLGDLLERITGLRIPTQERILNEFKLILGEIDSKIAYLTDNEEKTHNLLSNLVSIEFPKNIYVADLIIDDKEIIKEARAQLNFKKSRANKSLIVKLALVLANKSSDAWVCYENKLFTFINLEKDSSIFSGIIDQNNIEILSSQDLYLSTSLDNLNIFKQLLHKATTERLKLRNVRWSQENKNFYFTSEQENRLETWIGKKKATRTVYEKVLSKKDPTKISHHKHLSFSLSFINIEDQWFGNIIPSWLYTYNGYKKSRFHEDLLSKQKRLEHNQSVKNLVRFLAYFLANDDPNKDTEITYKNLLEMTSETGAILTDALLAVEETEETIWEGIE
;
A
#
# COMPACT_ATOMS: atom_id res chain seq x y z
N MET A 1 -49.12 -34.05 19.76
CA MET A 1 -48.60 -32.72 20.19
C MET A 1 -47.19 -32.77 20.80
N ASN A 2 -46.78 -33.79 21.57
CA ASN A 2 -45.49 -33.75 22.30
C ASN A 2 -44.18 -33.82 21.48
N LYS A 3 -44.17 -34.32 20.24
CA LYS A 3 -42.93 -34.47 19.44
C LYS A 3 -42.41 -33.14 18.83
N ILE A 4 -43.31 -32.19 18.54
CA ILE A 4 -42.95 -30.90 17.94
C ILE A 4 -42.37 -29.95 19.00
N TYR A 5 -42.92 -29.96 20.22
CA TYR A 5 -42.36 -29.18 21.34
C TYR A 5 -40.98 -29.67 21.78
N PHE A 6 -40.73 -30.98 21.77
CA PHE A 6 -39.43 -31.55 22.16
C PHE A 6 -38.30 -31.15 21.18
N ASN A 7 -38.56 -31.19 19.86
CA ASN A 7 -37.56 -30.82 18.85
C ASN A 7 -37.24 -29.32 18.86
N ASN A 8 -38.25 -28.46 19.03
CA ASN A 8 -38.01 -27.01 19.17
C ASN A 8 -37.21 -26.69 20.43
N PHE A 9 -37.49 -27.36 21.55
CA PHE A 9 -36.78 -27.14 22.82
C PHE A 9 -35.30 -27.54 22.71
N TYR A 10 -34.99 -28.69 22.10
CA TYR A 10 -33.61 -29.10 21.82
C TYR A 10 -32.89 -28.15 20.87
N SER A 11 -33.52 -27.67 19.78
CA SER A 11 -32.87 -26.72 18.87
C SER A 11 -32.59 -25.36 19.53
N THR A 12 -33.51 -24.85 20.36
CA THR A 12 -33.27 -23.63 21.14
C THR A 12 -32.20 -23.82 22.21
N LEU A 13 -32.15 -24.98 22.88
CA LEU A 13 -31.12 -25.29 23.88
C LEU A 13 -29.72 -25.36 23.22
N THR A 14 -29.65 -25.94 22.02
CA THR A 14 -28.40 -26.01 21.22
C THR A 14 -27.97 -24.63 20.71
N TYR A 15 -28.93 -23.76 20.35
CA TYR A 15 -28.67 -22.38 19.93
C TYR A 15 -28.18 -21.51 21.10
N ILE A 16 -28.85 -21.59 22.25
CA ILE A 16 -28.46 -20.88 23.48
C ILE A 16 -27.05 -21.32 23.93
N GLN A 17 -26.77 -22.63 23.89
CA GLN A 17 -25.42 -23.15 24.18
C GLN A 17 -24.36 -22.62 23.21
N ARG A 18 -24.67 -22.52 21.90
CA ARG A 18 -23.75 -21.94 20.90
C ARG A 18 -23.52 -20.45 21.12
N CYS A 19 -24.56 -19.67 21.42
CA CYS A 19 -24.42 -18.25 21.74
C CYS A 19 -23.61 -18.04 23.02
N HIS A 20 -23.84 -18.86 24.05
CA HIS A 20 -23.07 -18.81 25.28
C HIS A 20 -21.59 -19.17 25.06
N LEU A 21 -21.30 -20.18 24.23
CA LEU A 21 -19.94 -20.54 23.85
C LEU A 21 -19.25 -19.40 23.08
N GLN A 22 -19.97 -18.72 22.16
CA GLN A 22 -19.44 -17.59 21.42
C GLN A 22 -19.11 -16.39 22.32
N ILE A 23 -19.95 -16.09 23.31
CA ILE A 23 -19.68 -15.06 24.33
C ILE A 23 -18.39 -15.39 25.09
N LEU A 24 -18.25 -16.62 25.59
CA LEU A 24 -17.06 -17.05 26.34
C LEU A 24 -15.78 -16.98 25.50
N VAL A 25 -15.86 -17.27 24.20
CA VAL A 25 -14.71 -17.14 23.28
C VAL A 25 -14.30 -15.67 23.14
N ILE A 26 -15.26 -14.77 22.90
CA ILE A 26 -14.99 -13.33 22.76
C ILE A 26 -14.42 -12.75 24.05
N GLU A 27 -14.99 -13.10 25.21
CA GLU A 27 -14.52 -12.65 26.52
C GLU A 27 -13.09 -13.11 26.82
N ASN A 28 -12.75 -14.36 26.48
CA ASN A 28 -11.39 -14.86 26.64
C ASN A 28 -10.40 -14.16 25.70
N GLU A 29 -10.76 -13.98 24.42
CA GLU A 29 -9.92 -13.24 23.48
C GLU A 29 -9.71 -11.79 23.90
N LEU A 30 -10.74 -11.12 24.42
CA LEU A 30 -10.63 -9.77 24.98
C LEU A 30 -9.66 -9.75 26.18
N ARG A 31 -9.76 -10.72 27.09
CA ARG A 31 -8.87 -10.84 28.25
C ARG A 31 -7.41 -11.04 27.82
N ASP A 32 -7.16 -11.88 26.82
CA ASP A 32 -5.82 -12.14 26.30
C ASP A 32 -5.20 -10.89 25.68
N VAL A 33 -5.94 -10.18 24.82
CA VAL A 33 -5.41 -8.98 24.13
C VAL A 33 -5.18 -7.85 25.13
N VAL A 34 -6.12 -7.60 26.04
CA VAL A 34 -5.97 -6.56 27.07
C VAL A 34 -4.80 -6.87 28.01
N SER A 35 -4.63 -8.13 28.44
CA SER A 35 -3.51 -8.53 29.30
C SER A 35 -2.17 -8.20 28.63
N ARG A 36 -2.04 -8.45 27.32
CA ARG A 36 -0.82 -8.13 26.58
C ARG A 36 -0.57 -6.62 26.51
N ILE A 37 -1.61 -5.81 26.27
CA ILE A 37 -1.49 -4.34 26.25
C ILE A 37 -1.01 -3.82 27.61
N ILE A 38 -1.62 -4.29 28.72
CA ILE A 38 -1.21 -3.90 30.09
C ILE A 38 0.28 -4.18 30.29
N THR A 39 0.73 -5.41 29.99
CA THR A 39 2.13 -5.80 30.14
C THR A 39 3.06 -4.93 29.29
N GLN A 40 2.69 -4.61 28.05
CA GLN A 40 3.49 -3.77 27.18
C GLN A 40 3.62 -2.34 27.72
N VAL A 41 2.54 -1.75 28.23
CA VAL A 41 2.57 -0.40 28.81
C VAL A 41 3.41 -0.37 30.09
N GLU A 42 3.30 -1.40 30.93
CA GLU A 42 4.10 -1.53 32.15
C GLU A 42 5.60 -1.61 31.86
N LEU A 43 6.00 -2.46 30.90
CA LEU A 43 7.39 -2.61 30.48
C LEU A 43 7.92 -1.31 29.85
N SER A 44 7.13 -0.68 28.97
CA SER A 44 7.53 0.56 28.29
C SER A 44 7.70 1.73 29.26
N THR A 45 6.80 1.84 30.24
CA THR A 45 6.89 2.87 31.29
C THR A 45 8.14 2.67 32.14
N LYS A 46 8.51 1.41 32.49
CA LYS A 46 9.75 1.10 33.21
C LYS A 46 11.01 1.45 32.40
N GLN A 47 10.93 1.42 31.07
CA GLN A 47 12.03 1.78 30.15
C GLN A 47 12.09 3.29 29.83
N ASN A 48 11.26 4.13 30.47
CA ASN A 48 11.13 5.57 30.16
C ASN A 48 10.76 5.86 28.68
N ARG A 49 10.05 4.95 28.02
CA ARG A 49 9.54 5.13 26.65
C ARG A 49 8.07 5.55 26.70
N TYR A 50 7.81 6.85 26.52
CA TYR A 50 6.47 7.44 26.60
C TYR A 50 5.74 7.56 25.25
N ASP A 51 6.41 7.23 24.15
CA ASP A 51 5.88 7.26 22.79
C ASP A 51 4.77 6.23 22.54
N ILE A 52 4.74 5.15 23.33
CA ILE A 52 3.65 4.17 23.32
C ILE A 52 2.39 4.75 23.96
N ASN A 53 2.52 5.53 25.03
CA ASN A 53 1.36 6.14 25.69
C ASN A 53 0.66 7.14 24.77
N LEU A 54 1.42 7.96 24.03
CA LEU A 54 0.86 8.91 23.07
C LEU A 54 0.13 8.21 21.92
N ALA A 55 0.67 7.10 21.41
CA ALA A 55 0.01 6.32 20.37
C ALA A 55 -1.30 5.68 20.88
N LEU A 56 -1.32 5.24 22.13
CA LEU A 56 -2.50 4.66 22.76
C LEU A 56 -3.62 5.68 22.94
N GLU A 57 -3.33 6.97 23.18
CA GLU A 57 -4.36 8.00 23.30
C GLU A 57 -5.31 8.04 22.10
N ASP A 58 -4.77 8.05 20.88
CA ASP A 58 -5.57 8.03 19.66
C ASP A 58 -6.22 6.67 19.40
N ALA A 59 -5.53 5.58 19.75
CA ALA A 59 -5.99 4.23 19.46
C ALA A 59 -7.15 3.79 20.36
N PHE A 60 -7.28 4.35 21.57
CA PHE A 60 -8.40 4.09 22.49
C PHE A 60 -9.70 4.83 22.11
N ILE A 61 -9.64 5.84 21.23
CA ILE A 61 -10.84 6.60 20.81
C ILE A 61 -11.97 5.67 20.34
N PRO A 62 -11.81 4.80 19.32
CA PRO A 62 -12.91 3.95 18.83
C PRO A 62 -13.47 3.01 19.90
N ILE A 63 -12.65 2.58 20.87
CA ILE A 63 -13.07 1.75 22.00
C ILE A 63 -13.93 2.56 22.96
N LEU A 64 -13.47 3.73 23.39
CA LEU A 64 -14.21 4.61 24.30
C LEU A 64 -15.52 5.12 23.69
N LYS A 65 -15.53 5.46 22.40
CA LYS A 65 -16.77 5.77 21.66
C LYS A 65 -17.83 4.67 21.80
N SER A 66 -17.38 3.42 21.82
CA SER A 66 -18.25 2.24 21.84
C SER A 66 -18.74 1.88 23.24
N ILE A 67 -17.92 2.12 24.26
CA ILE A 67 -18.25 1.81 25.67
C ILE A 67 -19.14 2.90 26.27
N PHE A 68 -18.84 4.17 26.00
CA PHE A 68 -19.52 5.33 26.58
C PHE A 68 -20.55 5.97 25.64
N ASN A 69 -20.75 5.42 24.43
CA ASN A 69 -21.64 5.94 23.39
C ASN A 69 -21.33 7.38 22.91
N LEU A 70 -20.05 7.77 22.95
CA LEU A 70 -19.59 9.12 22.61
C LEU A 70 -19.27 9.22 21.11
N SER A 71 -20.18 9.76 20.31
CA SER A 71 -20.02 9.75 18.86
C SER A 71 -18.97 10.75 18.37
N ASN A 72 -18.76 11.85 19.10
CA ASN A 72 -17.90 12.97 18.71
C ASN A 72 -16.60 13.04 19.52
N LEU A 73 -16.26 12.00 20.28
CA LEU A 73 -14.99 11.91 21.01
C LEU A 73 -13.80 12.09 20.06
N VAL A 74 -12.95 13.06 20.36
CA VAL A 74 -11.75 13.39 19.58
C VAL A 74 -10.57 13.66 20.50
N ASN A 75 -9.35 13.52 19.95
CA ASN A 75 -8.15 13.95 20.65
C ASN A 75 -8.07 15.49 20.67
N LEU A 76 -8.02 16.06 21.86
CA LEU A 76 -7.99 17.50 22.11
C LEU A 76 -6.65 18.13 21.71
N ASN A 77 -5.57 17.35 21.64
CA ASN A 77 -4.28 17.80 21.12
C ASN A 77 -4.35 18.25 19.64
N ARG A 78 -5.40 17.85 18.90
CA ARG A 78 -5.65 18.32 17.52
C ARG A 78 -6.19 19.75 17.45
N LYS A 79 -6.85 20.23 18.51
CA LYS A 79 -7.37 21.60 18.60
C LYS A 79 -6.31 22.57 19.11
N GLN A 80 -5.50 22.14 20.07
CA GLN A 80 -4.37 22.90 20.59
C GLN A 80 -3.24 21.94 20.96
N LYS A 81 -2.05 22.18 20.41
CA LYS A 81 -0.86 21.36 20.70
C LYS A 81 -0.56 21.38 22.20
N ASN A 82 -0.44 20.20 22.81
CA ASN A 82 -0.26 20.00 24.26
C ASN A 82 -1.45 20.55 25.07
N TYR A 83 -2.65 20.01 24.81
CA TYR A 83 -3.84 20.38 25.56
C TYR A 83 -3.63 20.03 27.04
N PRO A 84 -3.78 20.99 27.97
CA PRO A 84 -3.31 20.81 29.33
C PRO A 84 -4.25 19.91 30.12
N GLY A 85 -3.78 18.73 30.56
CA GLY A 85 -4.42 17.95 31.63
C GLY A 85 -5.64 17.11 31.25
N ILE A 86 -6.08 17.13 29.98
CA ILE A 86 -7.03 16.18 29.41
C ILE A 86 -6.61 15.86 27.97
N ASP A 87 -6.78 14.61 27.55
CA ASP A 87 -6.29 14.12 26.26
C ASP A 87 -7.43 13.99 25.24
N LEU A 88 -8.57 13.42 25.66
CA LEU A 88 -9.74 13.22 24.80
C LEU A 88 -10.95 13.99 25.34
N GLY A 89 -11.81 14.46 24.44
CA GLY A 89 -13.04 15.15 24.81
C GLY A 89 -14.13 15.02 23.76
N ASP A 90 -15.36 14.87 24.24
CA ASP A 90 -16.59 15.03 23.47
C ASP A 90 -17.32 16.26 24.01
N GLU A 91 -17.30 17.36 23.27
CA GLU A 91 -17.97 18.60 23.68
C GLU A 91 -19.50 18.53 23.55
N PHE A 92 -20.02 17.58 22.77
CA PHE A 92 -21.46 17.42 22.59
C PHE A 92 -22.07 16.67 23.78
N ASP A 93 -21.49 15.51 24.10
CA ASP A 93 -21.88 14.72 25.27
C ASP A 93 -21.22 15.20 26.58
N ARG A 94 -20.33 16.20 26.48
CA ARG A 94 -19.65 16.89 27.59
C ARG A 94 -18.86 15.95 28.51
N VAL A 95 -18.18 14.97 27.93
CA VAL A 95 -17.31 14.01 28.64
C VAL A 95 -15.85 14.16 28.22
N ALA A 96 -14.94 14.17 29.18
CA ALA A 96 -13.49 14.22 28.97
C ALA A 96 -12.76 13.00 29.54
N PHE A 97 -11.63 12.63 28.93
CA PHE A 97 -10.74 11.58 29.41
C PHE A 97 -9.30 12.07 29.51
N GLN A 98 -8.66 11.76 30.64
CA GLN A 98 -7.21 11.69 30.75
C GLN A 98 -6.80 10.23 30.63
N ILE A 99 -5.88 9.93 29.72
CA ILE A 99 -5.24 8.64 29.57
C ILE A 99 -3.87 8.71 30.24
N THR A 100 -3.53 7.73 31.08
CA THR A 100 -2.23 7.72 31.74
C THR A 100 -1.77 6.32 32.14
N SER A 101 -0.46 6.08 32.14
CA SER A 101 0.14 4.87 32.73
C SER A 101 0.51 5.03 34.21
N SER A 102 0.40 6.25 34.76
CA SER A 102 0.76 6.57 36.15
C SER A 102 -0.44 6.44 37.08
N THR A 103 -0.35 5.51 38.04
CA THR A 103 -1.48 5.15 38.91
C THR A 103 -1.47 5.89 40.26
N ASN A 104 -0.52 6.78 40.49
CA ASN A 104 -0.34 7.45 41.79
C ASN A 104 -1.38 8.55 42.04
N LEU A 105 -1.73 8.75 43.31
CA LEU A 105 -2.68 9.77 43.73
C LEU A 105 -2.22 11.18 43.35
N GLU A 106 -0.91 11.46 43.35
CA GLU A 106 -0.37 12.76 42.98
C GLU A 106 -0.63 13.11 41.50
N LYS A 107 -0.57 12.13 40.58
CA LYS A 107 -0.97 12.34 39.17
C LYS A 107 -2.46 12.65 39.07
N VAL A 108 -3.30 11.91 39.81
CA VAL A 108 -4.75 12.15 39.85
C VAL A 108 -5.05 13.56 40.35
N LYS A 109 -4.47 13.97 41.48
CA LYS A 109 -4.59 15.33 42.01
C LYS A 109 -4.17 16.36 40.97
N LYS A 110 -3.01 16.18 40.34
CA LYS A 110 -2.49 17.11 39.32
C LYS A 110 -3.46 17.26 38.14
N THR A 111 -4.02 16.17 37.62
CA THR A 111 -5.01 16.21 36.53
C THR A 111 -6.27 16.96 36.95
N ILE A 112 -6.80 16.70 38.15
CA ILE A 112 -8.00 17.37 38.67
C ILE A 112 -7.74 18.86 38.93
N THR A 113 -6.59 19.23 39.50
CA THR A 113 -6.19 20.63 39.66
C THR A 113 -6.08 21.34 38.31
N GLN A 114 -5.46 20.72 37.30
CA GLN A 114 -5.39 21.30 35.96
C GLN A 114 -6.77 21.49 35.33
N PHE A 115 -7.68 20.53 35.53
CA PHE A 115 -9.06 20.60 35.06
C PHE A 115 -9.83 21.77 35.70
N LYS A 116 -9.61 21.99 37.00
CA LYS A 116 -10.15 23.15 37.74
C LYS A 116 -9.55 24.48 37.27
N ASP A 117 -8.22 24.58 37.23
CA ASP A 117 -7.51 25.83 36.92
C ASP A 117 -7.84 26.36 35.52
N LYS A 118 -8.02 25.44 34.57
CA LYS A 118 -8.42 25.76 33.19
C LYS A 118 -9.93 25.90 32.99
N LYS A 119 -10.71 25.69 34.06
CA LYS A 119 -12.18 25.78 34.08
C LYS A 119 -12.85 24.88 33.05
N PHE A 120 -12.29 23.69 32.81
CA PHE A 120 -12.85 22.73 31.86
C PHE A 120 -14.21 22.17 32.31
N TYR A 121 -14.52 22.27 33.60
CA TYR A 121 -15.84 21.96 34.14
C TYR A 121 -17.00 22.77 33.49
N ASN A 122 -16.72 23.90 32.83
CA ASN A 122 -17.75 24.61 32.07
C ASN A 122 -18.11 23.89 30.76
N SER A 123 -17.12 23.23 30.14
CA SER A 123 -17.28 22.55 28.86
C SER A 123 -17.64 21.08 29.02
N PHE A 124 -17.12 20.43 30.06
CA PHE A 124 -17.30 19.00 30.32
C PHE A 124 -17.89 18.79 31.72
N ASP A 125 -18.97 18.02 31.78
CA ASP A 125 -19.67 17.67 33.02
C ASP A 125 -19.01 16.48 33.73
N GLU A 126 -18.41 15.56 32.96
CA GLU A 126 -17.73 14.37 33.49
C GLU A 126 -16.27 14.30 33.03
N LEU A 127 -15.39 13.92 33.97
CA LEU A 127 -13.98 13.64 33.73
C LEU A 127 -13.67 12.21 34.16
N PHE A 128 -13.18 11.39 33.23
CA PHE A 128 -12.63 10.07 33.51
C PHE A 128 -11.10 10.09 33.46
N ILE A 129 -10.47 9.32 34.35
CA ILE A 129 -9.04 9.05 34.31
C ILE A 129 -8.86 7.57 33.99
N LEU A 130 -8.46 7.28 32.75
CA LEU A 130 -8.18 5.94 32.26
C LEU A 130 -6.73 5.56 32.53
N MET A 131 -6.54 4.61 33.43
CA MET A 131 -5.27 3.99 33.76
C MET A 131 -4.99 2.85 32.77
N LEU A 132 -3.89 2.97 32.01
CA LEU A 132 -3.44 1.93 31.08
C LEU A 132 -2.81 0.71 31.79
N THR A 133 -2.49 0.88 33.07
CA THR A 133 -1.98 -0.16 33.97
C THR A 133 -2.95 -0.34 35.13
N LYS A 134 -2.77 -1.41 35.92
CA LYS A 134 -3.69 -1.74 37.02
C LYS A 134 -3.76 -0.59 38.04
N LYS A 135 -4.98 -0.06 38.28
CA LYS A 135 -5.20 1.03 39.24
C LYS A 135 -4.94 0.60 40.69
N GLN A 136 -4.81 1.57 41.60
CA GLN A 136 -4.69 1.28 43.03
C GLN A 136 -5.99 0.70 43.58
N SER A 137 -5.90 -0.08 44.67
CA SER A 137 -7.07 -0.64 45.33
C SER A 137 -8.04 0.41 45.87
N SER A 138 -7.53 1.60 46.22
CA SER A 138 -8.33 2.72 46.67
C SER A 138 -7.60 4.05 46.43
N TYR A 139 -8.38 5.11 46.27
CA TYR A 139 -7.91 6.49 46.22
C TYR A 139 -8.64 7.29 47.29
N SER A 140 -7.95 8.22 47.96
CA SER A 140 -8.56 8.99 49.04
C SER A 140 -9.55 10.01 48.47
N GLN A 141 -10.86 9.75 48.64
CA GLN A 141 -11.93 10.66 48.19
C GLN A 141 -11.81 12.03 48.87
N SER A 142 -11.53 12.07 50.18
CA SER A 142 -11.42 13.32 50.93
C SER A 142 -10.30 14.24 50.43
N ALA A 143 -9.20 13.67 49.91
CA ALA A 143 -8.11 14.45 49.34
C ALA A 143 -8.46 15.03 47.96
N ILE A 144 -9.39 14.41 47.24
CA ILE A 144 -9.87 14.88 45.93
C ILE A 144 -10.97 15.93 46.11
N ASP A 145 -11.87 15.71 47.07
CA ASP A 145 -12.95 16.66 47.42
C ASP A 145 -12.40 18.03 47.85
N GLN A 146 -11.25 18.04 48.54
CA GLN A 146 -10.53 19.27 48.90
C GLN A 146 -10.05 20.07 47.68
N ILE A 147 -9.86 19.44 46.52
CA ILE A 147 -9.39 20.10 45.29
C ILE A 147 -10.58 20.55 44.45
N THR A 148 -11.61 19.72 44.33
CA THR A 148 -12.79 20.00 43.51
C THR A 148 -13.65 21.12 44.10
N GLU A 149 -13.69 21.26 45.44
CA GLU A 149 -14.38 22.37 46.14
C GLU A 149 -15.81 22.63 45.62
N ASP A 150 -16.58 21.56 45.39
CA ASP A 150 -17.95 21.58 44.85
C ASP A 150 -18.12 22.18 43.44
N LEU A 151 -17.04 22.49 42.71
CA LEU A 151 -17.11 23.04 41.35
C LEU A 151 -17.57 22.01 40.30
N PHE A 152 -17.25 20.74 40.52
CA PHE A 152 -17.70 19.62 39.70
C PHE A 152 -17.66 18.31 40.50
N SER A 153 -18.46 17.33 40.09
CA SER A 153 -18.53 16.03 40.77
C SER A 153 -17.43 15.10 40.26
N PHE A 154 -16.57 14.62 41.17
CA PHE A 154 -15.59 13.58 40.84
C PHE A 154 -15.57 12.49 41.89
N LYS A 155 -16.09 11.30 41.55
CA LYS A 155 -16.04 10.13 42.42
C LYS A 155 -14.90 9.21 42.02
N THR A 156 -13.96 9.04 42.92
CA THR A 156 -12.77 8.18 42.71
C THR A 156 -13.11 6.75 42.31
N ALA A 157 -14.17 6.17 42.86
CA ALA A 157 -14.60 4.81 42.54
C ALA A 157 -15.21 4.66 41.13
N GLU A 158 -15.86 5.71 40.60
CA GLU A 158 -16.58 5.67 39.32
C GLU A 158 -15.73 6.22 38.17
N HIS A 159 -14.94 7.26 38.43
CA HIS A 159 -14.23 8.03 37.40
C HIS A 159 -12.76 7.64 37.22
N ILE A 160 -12.16 6.89 38.16
CA ILE A 160 -10.83 6.30 37.98
C ILE A 160 -11.02 4.86 37.51
N ILE A 161 -10.78 4.66 36.23
CA ILE A 161 -11.02 3.38 35.54
C ILE A 161 -9.71 2.82 35.00
N ASP A 162 -9.59 1.51 34.94
CA ASP A 162 -8.52 0.80 34.24
C ASP A 162 -9.07 -0.11 33.13
N LEU A 163 -8.17 -0.80 32.43
CA LEU A 163 -8.57 -1.72 31.36
C LEU A 163 -9.38 -2.92 31.85
N GLY A 164 -9.28 -3.30 33.13
CA GLY A 164 -10.13 -4.30 33.75
C GLY A 164 -11.57 -3.80 33.92
N ASP A 165 -11.75 -2.56 34.37
CA ASP A 165 -13.07 -1.93 34.44
C ASP A 165 -13.70 -1.78 33.03
N LEU A 166 -12.89 -1.52 32.00
CA LEU A 166 -13.38 -1.50 30.61
C LEU A 166 -13.86 -2.88 30.16
N LEU A 167 -13.12 -3.96 30.48
CA LEU A 167 -13.54 -5.32 30.18
C LEU A 167 -14.89 -5.65 30.81
N GLU A 168 -15.09 -5.29 32.08
CA GLU A 168 -16.38 -5.47 32.77
C GLU A 168 -17.51 -4.70 32.10
N ARG A 169 -17.25 -3.48 31.60
CA ARG A 169 -18.24 -2.73 30.84
C ARG A 169 -18.53 -3.37 29.47
N ILE A 170 -17.53 -3.97 28.83
CA ILE A 170 -17.67 -4.61 27.52
C ILE A 170 -18.53 -5.88 27.60
N THR A 171 -18.40 -6.69 28.66
CA THR A 171 -19.21 -7.91 28.82
C THR A 171 -20.71 -7.60 28.90
N GLY A 172 -21.09 -6.41 29.37
CA GLY A 172 -22.47 -5.92 29.37
C GLY A 172 -23.03 -5.48 28.01
N LEU A 173 -22.19 -5.37 26.97
CA LEU A 173 -22.60 -4.90 25.64
C LEU A 173 -23.12 -6.03 24.74
N ARG A 174 -23.81 -5.68 23.65
CA ARG A 174 -24.25 -6.66 22.64
C ARG A 174 -23.06 -7.32 21.96
N ILE A 175 -23.17 -8.61 21.62
CA ILE A 175 -22.11 -9.42 20.98
C ILE A 175 -21.45 -8.71 19.79
N PRO A 176 -22.18 -8.11 18.81
CA PRO A 176 -21.52 -7.43 17.68
C PRO A 176 -20.68 -6.22 18.11
N THR A 177 -21.08 -5.54 19.19
CA THR A 177 -20.29 -4.45 19.77
C THR A 177 -19.04 -4.98 20.45
N GLN A 178 -19.13 -6.11 21.16
CA GLN A 178 -17.96 -6.78 21.76
C GLN A 178 -16.97 -7.23 20.67
N GLU A 179 -17.44 -7.82 19.57
CA GLU A 179 -16.60 -8.22 18.42
C GLU A 179 -15.90 -7.02 17.78
N ARG A 180 -16.63 -5.90 17.62
CA ARG A 180 -16.04 -4.66 17.10
C ARG A 180 -14.93 -4.14 18.03
N ILE A 181 -15.19 -4.08 19.34
CA ILE A 181 -14.20 -3.63 20.32
C ILE A 181 -12.99 -4.57 20.37
N LEU A 182 -13.20 -5.88 20.28
CA LEU A 182 -12.13 -6.87 20.20
C LEU A 182 -11.23 -6.63 18.97
N ASN A 183 -11.81 -6.31 17.82
CA ASN A 183 -11.02 -5.97 16.63
C ASN A 183 -10.20 -4.69 16.83
N GLU A 184 -10.75 -3.66 17.47
CA GLU A 184 -9.98 -2.45 17.80
C GLU A 184 -8.80 -2.78 18.73
N PHE A 185 -9.01 -3.57 19.78
CA PHE A 185 -7.92 -4.03 20.66
C PHE A 185 -6.85 -4.83 19.90
N LYS A 186 -7.26 -5.70 18.96
CA LYS A 186 -6.32 -6.44 18.10
C LYS A 186 -5.52 -5.52 17.17
N LEU A 187 -6.12 -4.44 16.67
CA LEU A 187 -5.42 -3.43 15.87
C LEU A 187 -4.37 -2.70 16.70
N ILE A 188 -4.73 -2.24 17.91
CA ILE A 188 -3.79 -1.63 18.86
C ILE A 188 -2.60 -2.55 19.11
N LEU A 189 -2.87 -3.82 19.38
CA LEU A 189 -1.83 -4.79 19.65
C LEU A 189 -1.01 -5.14 18.39
N GLY A 190 -1.62 -5.17 17.21
CA GLY A 190 -0.90 -5.31 15.94
C GLY A 190 0.04 -4.13 15.65
N GLU A 191 -0.37 -2.91 15.99
CA GLU A 191 0.48 -1.71 15.92
C GLU A 191 1.63 -1.76 16.94
N ILE A 192 1.34 -2.19 18.17
CA ILE A 192 2.35 -2.39 19.22
C ILE A 192 3.33 -3.50 18.81
N ASP A 193 2.86 -4.65 18.33
CA ASP A 193 3.70 -5.75 17.87
C ASP A 193 4.51 -5.34 16.63
N SER A 194 3.95 -4.54 15.73
CA SER A 194 4.68 -3.98 14.59
C SER A 194 5.75 -2.97 15.03
N LYS A 195 5.46 -2.14 16.03
CA LYS A 195 6.40 -1.18 16.61
C LYS A 195 7.45 -1.87 17.46
N ILE A 196 7.12 -2.93 18.18
CA ILE A 196 8.07 -3.79 18.89
C ILE A 196 8.92 -4.52 17.88
N ALA A 197 8.37 -5.12 16.82
CA ALA A 197 9.15 -5.73 15.76
C ALA A 197 10.13 -4.73 15.12
N TYR A 198 9.71 -3.46 14.97
CA TYR A 198 10.58 -2.38 14.53
C TYR A 198 11.65 -1.98 15.58
N LEU A 199 11.33 -2.03 16.88
CA LEU A 199 12.24 -1.65 17.98
C LEU A 199 13.17 -2.78 18.45
N THR A 200 12.76 -4.04 18.35
CA THR A 200 13.56 -5.25 18.63
C THR A 200 14.45 -5.66 17.47
N ASP A 201 14.24 -5.08 16.29
CA ASP A 201 15.20 -5.14 15.17
C ASP A 201 16.45 -4.27 15.43
N ASN A 202 16.50 -3.43 16.48
CA ASN A 202 17.65 -2.56 16.80
C ASN A 202 18.66 -3.17 17.81
N GLU A 203 18.81 -4.48 17.87
CA GLU A 203 20.05 -5.11 18.37
C GLU A 203 20.79 -5.74 17.19
N GLU A 204 21.98 -5.22 16.90
CA GLU A 204 23.00 -5.65 15.93
C GLU A 204 22.62 -6.85 15.05
N LYS A 205 21.80 -6.60 14.03
CA LYS A 205 21.68 -7.45 12.85
C LYS A 205 21.69 -6.58 11.61
N THR A 206 22.53 -6.95 10.67
CA THR A 206 22.45 -6.48 9.29
C THR A 206 21.00 -6.56 8.80
N HIS A 207 20.35 -5.41 8.59
CA HIS A 207 19.04 -5.40 7.98
C HIS A 207 19.22 -5.60 6.48
N ASN A 208 18.66 -6.69 5.95
CA ASN A 208 18.42 -6.80 4.51
C ASN A 208 17.26 -5.86 4.17
N LEU A 209 17.59 -4.62 3.81
CA LEU A 209 16.68 -3.71 3.14
C LEU A 209 16.42 -4.28 1.75
N LEU A 210 15.18 -4.68 1.52
CA LEU A 210 14.75 -5.15 0.21
C LEU A 210 14.48 -3.90 -0.65
N SER A 211 15.33 -3.68 -1.65
CA SER A 211 15.17 -2.57 -2.59
C SER A 211 14.00 -2.81 -3.55
N ASN A 212 13.55 -1.74 -4.20
CA ASN A 212 12.66 -1.80 -5.36
C ASN A 212 13.43 -2.06 -6.68
N LEU A 213 14.76 -2.21 -6.59
CA LEU A 213 15.64 -2.44 -7.72
C LEU A 213 15.78 -3.93 -8.02
N VAL A 214 15.47 -4.32 -9.25
CA VAL A 214 15.75 -5.66 -9.79
C VAL A 214 16.94 -5.57 -10.75
N SER A 215 17.95 -6.42 -10.57
CA SER A 215 19.08 -6.46 -11.51
C SER A 215 18.59 -6.92 -12.89
N ILE A 216 19.08 -6.27 -13.94
CA ILE A 216 18.76 -6.63 -15.32
C ILE A 216 19.99 -7.05 -16.11
N GLU A 217 19.79 -7.97 -17.04
CA GLU A 217 20.75 -8.24 -18.10
C GLU A 217 20.08 -7.98 -19.44
N PHE A 218 20.86 -7.55 -20.42
CA PHE A 218 20.38 -7.21 -21.75
C PHE A 218 21.40 -7.67 -22.80
N PRO A 219 20.97 -7.80 -24.06
CA PRO A 219 21.87 -8.19 -25.14
C PRO A 219 23.04 -7.23 -25.29
N LYS A 220 24.22 -7.79 -25.62
CA LYS A 220 25.45 -7.00 -25.82
C LYS A 220 25.43 -6.18 -27.10
N ASN A 221 24.64 -6.60 -28.08
CA ASN A 221 24.61 -6.00 -29.41
C ASN A 221 23.26 -5.32 -29.64
N ILE A 222 23.31 -4.15 -30.26
CA ILE A 222 22.17 -3.41 -30.77
C ILE A 222 22.33 -3.34 -32.28
N TYR A 223 21.26 -3.72 -32.98
CA TYR A 223 21.22 -3.72 -34.43
C TYR A 223 20.53 -2.45 -34.91
N VAL A 224 21.19 -1.77 -35.84
CA VAL A 224 20.74 -0.49 -36.39
C VAL A 224 20.60 -0.63 -37.90
N ALA A 225 19.48 -0.17 -38.45
CA ALA A 225 19.25 -0.19 -39.88
C ALA A 225 18.46 1.05 -40.33
N ASP A 226 18.76 1.54 -41.53
CA ASP A 226 18.03 2.65 -42.13
C ASP A 226 16.61 2.23 -42.52
N LEU A 227 15.64 3.12 -42.32
CA LEU A 227 14.26 2.91 -42.75
C LEU A 227 14.11 3.20 -44.25
N ILE A 228 13.50 2.26 -44.99
CA ILE A 228 13.25 2.36 -46.44
C ILE A 228 11.78 2.64 -46.79
N ILE A 229 10.99 3.07 -45.81
CA ILE A 229 9.56 3.34 -45.98
C ILE A 229 9.29 4.74 -46.54
N ASP A 230 8.27 4.86 -47.39
CA ASP A 230 7.70 6.15 -47.79
C ASP A 230 6.59 6.56 -46.82
N ASP A 231 6.88 7.55 -45.99
CA ASP A 231 5.95 8.05 -44.96
C ASP A 231 4.59 8.46 -45.54
N LYS A 232 4.54 9.04 -46.74
CA LYS A 232 3.28 9.50 -47.36
C LYS A 232 2.44 8.32 -47.84
N GLU A 233 3.06 7.33 -48.46
CA GLU A 233 2.34 6.13 -48.92
C GLU A 233 1.86 5.29 -47.73
N ILE A 234 2.66 5.13 -46.67
CA ILE A 234 2.22 4.44 -45.45
C ILE A 234 0.99 5.11 -44.82
N ILE A 235 0.97 6.45 -44.71
CA ILE A 235 -0.19 7.17 -44.16
C ILE A 235 -1.43 6.99 -45.05
N LYS A 236 -1.25 7.01 -46.37
CA LYS A 236 -2.33 6.82 -47.34
C LYS A 236 -2.92 5.41 -47.26
N GLU A 237 -2.07 4.38 -47.21
CA GLU A 237 -2.50 2.99 -47.02
C GLU A 237 -3.15 2.77 -45.66
N ALA A 238 -2.60 3.33 -44.59
CA ALA A 238 -3.19 3.23 -43.25
C ALA A 238 -4.58 3.90 -43.17
N ARG A 239 -4.81 4.99 -43.90
CA ARG A 239 -6.14 5.61 -44.03
C ARG A 239 -7.13 4.70 -44.75
N ALA A 240 -6.68 4.04 -45.82
CA ALA A 240 -7.51 3.16 -46.62
C ALA A 240 -7.85 1.84 -45.91
N GLN A 241 -6.85 1.19 -45.28
CA GLN A 241 -6.98 -0.17 -44.74
C GLN A 241 -7.22 -0.22 -43.23
N LEU A 242 -6.65 0.72 -42.47
CA LEU A 242 -6.68 0.70 -41.00
C LEU A 242 -7.60 1.79 -40.41
N ASN A 243 -8.31 2.53 -41.26
CA ASN A 243 -9.20 3.63 -40.87
C ASN A 243 -8.48 4.67 -39.98
N PHE A 244 -7.21 4.95 -40.29
CA PHE A 244 -6.38 5.90 -39.55
C PHE A 244 -6.89 7.34 -39.72
N LYS A 245 -7.19 8.04 -38.61
CA LYS A 245 -7.85 9.36 -38.65
C LYS A 245 -7.01 10.54 -38.13
N LYS A 246 -5.81 10.30 -37.58
CA LYS A 246 -5.00 11.40 -37.04
C LYS A 246 -4.47 12.29 -38.17
N SER A 247 -4.43 13.60 -37.92
CA SER A 247 -3.93 14.62 -38.86
C SER A 247 -2.40 14.64 -38.94
N ARG A 248 -1.72 14.31 -37.83
CA ARG A 248 -0.27 14.20 -37.71
C ARG A 248 0.11 12.83 -37.14
N ALA A 249 1.23 12.32 -37.60
CA ALA A 249 1.85 11.09 -37.11
C ALA A 249 3.35 11.35 -36.99
N ASN A 250 3.94 11.07 -35.82
CA ASN A 250 5.38 11.06 -35.69
C ASN A 250 5.99 9.85 -36.42
N LYS A 251 7.32 9.81 -36.49
CA LYS A 251 8.03 8.75 -37.21
C LYS A 251 7.79 7.36 -36.61
N SER A 252 7.78 7.22 -35.28
CA SER A 252 7.48 5.95 -34.60
C SER A 252 6.10 5.41 -34.96
N LEU A 253 5.05 6.24 -34.94
CA LEU A 253 3.72 5.83 -35.33
C LEU A 253 3.66 5.39 -36.79
N ILE A 254 4.36 6.07 -37.69
CA ILE A 254 4.45 5.68 -39.11
C ILE A 254 5.13 4.31 -39.24
N VAL A 255 6.26 4.07 -38.57
CA VAL A 255 6.93 2.76 -38.56
C VAL A 255 6.02 1.68 -37.99
N LYS A 256 5.25 1.99 -36.93
CA LYS A 256 4.28 1.06 -36.36
C LYS A 256 3.17 0.72 -37.35
N LEU A 257 2.65 1.72 -38.08
CA LEU A 257 1.66 1.50 -39.13
C LEU A 257 2.23 0.64 -40.27
N ALA A 258 3.46 0.90 -40.70
CA ALA A 258 4.14 0.09 -41.71
C ALA A 258 4.26 -1.38 -41.28
N LEU A 259 4.63 -1.63 -40.02
CA LEU A 259 4.65 -2.99 -39.46
C LEU A 259 3.27 -3.65 -39.49
N VAL A 260 2.22 -2.93 -39.07
CA VAL A 260 0.85 -3.47 -39.06
C VAL A 260 0.35 -3.78 -40.47
N LEU A 261 0.60 -2.89 -41.45
CA LEU A 261 0.25 -3.10 -42.86
C LEU A 261 0.98 -4.31 -43.45
N ALA A 262 2.24 -4.53 -43.04
CA ALA A 262 3.02 -5.70 -43.39
C ALA A 262 2.70 -6.96 -42.55
N ASN A 263 1.64 -6.91 -41.73
CA ASN A 263 1.19 -7.99 -40.84
C ASN A 263 2.26 -8.47 -39.84
N LYS A 264 3.04 -7.53 -39.30
CA LYS A 264 4.12 -7.74 -38.32
C LYS A 264 3.76 -7.09 -36.99
N SER A 265 4.14 -7.72 -35.88
CA SER A 265 3.56 -7.38 -34.57
C SER A 265 4.54 -6.94 -33.48
N SER A 266 5.83 -6.73 -33.80
CA SER A 266 6.85 -6.37 -32.79
C SER A 266 6.75 -4.92 -32.29
N ASP A 267 6.89 -4.74 -30.98
CA ASP A 267 7.08 -3.46 -30.30
C ASP A 267 8.53 -3.24 -29.84
N ALA A 268 9.44 -4.21 -30.00
CA ALA A 268 10.80 -4.19 -29.46
C ALA A 268 11.81 -3.40 -30.32
N TRP A 269 11.49 -2.13 -30.63
CA TRP A 269 12.34 -1.26 -31.45
C TRP A 269 12.16 0.22 -31.06
N VAL A 270 13.14 1.04 -31.41
CA VAL A 270 13.15 2.49 -31.24
C VAL A 270 13.51 3.13 -32.58
N CYS A 271 12.80 4.20 -32.96
CA CYS A 271 13.16 4.99 -34.15
C CYS A 271 13.79 6.30 -33.71
N TYR A 272 14.97 6.59 -34.26
CA TYR A 272 15.68 7.85 -34.06
C TYR A 272 16.42 8.22 -35.35
N GLU A 273 16.33 9.47 -35.80
CA GLU A 273 16.98 9.97 -37.02
C GLU A 273 16.78 9.09 -38.28
N ASN A 274 15.54 8.61 -38.50
CA ASN A 274 15.19 7.70 -39.62
C ASN A 274 15.92 6.35 -39.60
N LYS A 275 16.57 6.01 -38.49
CA LYS A 275 17.14 4.68 -38.21
C LYS A 275 16.26 3.93 -37.22
N LEU A 276 16.25 2.61 -37.35
CA LEU A 276 15.62 1.68 -36.42
C LEU A 276 16.70 1.02 -35.58
N PHE A 277 16.55 1.13 -34.26
CA PHE A 277 17.39 0.46 -33.26
C PHE A 277 16.60 -0.69 -32.64
N THR A 278 17.24 -1.85 -32.44
CA THR A 278 16.62 -2.99 -31.76
C THR A 278 17.65 -3.94 -31.14
N PHE A 279 17.25 -4.67 -30.10
CA PHE A 279 18.01 -5.81 -29.58
C PHE A 279 17.79 -7.10 -30.39
N ILE A 280 16.78 -7.12 -31.26
CA ILE A 280 16.51 -8.25 -32.15
C ILE A 280 17.66 -8.37 -33.14
N ASN A 281 18.23 -9.57 -33.27
CA ASN A 281 19.27 -9.82 -34.25
C ASN A 281 18.70 -9.75 -35.67
N LEU A 282 18.93 -8.62 -36.34
CA LEU A 282 18.40 -8.36 -37.67
C LEU A 282 19.01 -9.26 -38.76
N GLU A 283 20.18 -9.85 -38.52
CA GLU A 283 20.82 -10.78 -39.46
C GLU A 283 20.15 -12.18 -39.41
N LYS A 284 19.72 -12.61 -38.22
CA LYS A 284 19.06 -13.91 -38.01
C LYS A 284 17.55 -13.84 -38.16
N ASP A 285 16.92 -12.81 -37.61
CA ASP A 285 15.46 -12.62 -37.52
C ASP A 285 14.97 -11.54 -38.49
N SER A 286 15.60 -11.44 -39.68
CA SER A 286 15.36 -10.38 -40.67
C SER A 286 13.89 -10.27 -41.14
N SER A 287 13.10 -11.35 -40.99
CA SER A 287 11.69 -11.39 -41.33
C SER A 287 10.82 -10.41 -40.52
N ILE A 288 11.22 -10.07 -39.28
CA ILE A 288 10.43 -9.22 -38.39
C ILE A 288 10.32 -7.79 -38.93
N PHE A 289 11.36 -7.31 -39.65
CA PHE A 289 11.42 -5.94 -40.18
C PHE A 289 11.64 -5.88 -41.70
N SER A 290 11.64 -7.02 -42.40
CA SER A 290 11.75 -7.06 -43.88
C SER A 290 10.79 -6.12 -44.61
N GLY A 291 11.28 -5.43 -45.64
CA GLY A 291 10.50 -4.43 -46.38
C GLY A 291 10.28 -3.10 -45.66
N ILE A 292 10.80 -2.93 -44.44
CA ILE A 292 10.72 -1.68 -43.67
C ILE A 292 12.11 -1.09 -43.44
N ILE A 293 13.12 -1.96 -43.29
CA ILE A 293 14.53 -1.58 -43.12
C ILE A 293 15.38 -1.97 -44.35
N ASP A 294 16.50 -1.29 -44.54
CA ASP A 294 17.55 -1.74 -45.47
C ASP A 294 18.30 -2.93 -44.87
N GLN A 295 18.09 -4.11 -45.45
CA GLN A 295 18.72 -5.36 -44.99
C GLN A 295 20.18 -5.50 -45.43
N ASN A 296 20.63 -4.71 -46.41
CA ASN A 296 22.01 -4.79 -46.89
C ASN A 296 22.97 -3.96 -46.04
N ASN A 297 22.45 -3.02 -45.24
CA ASN A 297 23.23 -2.09 -44.43
C ASN A 297 22.79 -2.16 -42.96
N ILE A 298 23.10 -3.28 -42.30
CA ILE A 298 22.86 -3.46 -40.86
C ILE A 298 24.15 -3.11 -40.11
N GLU A 299 24.07 -2.09 -39.26
CA GLU A 299 25.13 -1.69 -38.34
C GLU A 299 24.94 -2.40 -36.99
N ILE A 300 26.04 -2.86 -36.38
CA ILE A 300 26.03 -3.53 -35.09
C ILE A 300 26.82 -2.66 -34.10
N LEU A 301 26.12 -2.18 -33.08
CA LEU A 301 26.69 -1.39 -31.99
C LEU A 301 26.78 -2.24 -30.72
N SER A 302 27.76 -1.97 -29.87
CA SER A 302 27.73 -2.49 -28.51
C SER A 302 26.70 -1.71 -27.68
N SER A 303 25.97 -2.39 -26.80
CA SER A 303 25.11 -1.73 -25.82
C SER A 303 25.88 -0.69 -25.01
N GLN A 304 27.16 -0.96 -24.70
CA GLN A 304 28.07 -0.05 -24.02
C GLN A 304 28.26 1.28 -24.76
N ASP A 305 28.30 1.25 -26.09
CA ASP A 305 28.54 2.44 -26.90
C ASP A 305 27.40 3.46 -26.73
N LEU A 306 26.17 2.98 -26.52
CA LEU A 306 25.03 3.86 -26.27
C LEU A 306 24.98 4.34 -24.82
N TYR A 307 25.09 3.43 -23.85
CA TYR A 307 24.84 3.81 -22.45
C TYR A 307 26.02 4.50 -21.75
N LEU A 308 27.26 4.33 -22.24
CA LEU A 308 28.43 5.12 -21.80
C LEU A 308 28.66 6.36 -22.67
N SER A 309 27.79 6.61 -23.66
CA SER A 309 27.91 7.77 -24.53
C SER A 309 27.79 9.07 -23.74
N THR A 310 28.56 10.08 -24.15
CA THR A 310 28.41 11.45 -23.65
C THR A 310 27.16 12.14 -24.18
N SER A 311 26.54 11.59 -25.24
CA SER A 311 25.28 12.10 -25.79
C SER A 311 24.08 11.59 -24.98
N LEU A 312 23.26 12.53 -24.52
CA LEU A 312 22.02 12.23 -23.80
C LEU A 312 21.02 11.44 -24.67
N ASP A 313 21.01 11.69 -25.98
CA ASP A 313 20.12 11.00 -26.91
C ASP A 313 20.43 9.50 -27.00
N ASN A 314 21.72 9.13 -27.00
CA ASN A 314 22.14 7.73 -27.03
C ASN A 314 21.72 6.99 -25.75
N LEU A 315 21.88 7.62 -24.59
CA LEU A 315 21.40 7.07 -23.32
C LEU A 315 19.86 6.92 -23.31
N ASN A 316 19.15 7.90 -23.86
CA ASN A 316 17.69 7.85 -23.98
C ASN A 316 17.23 6.73 -24.93
N ILE A 317 17.88 6.57 -26.09
CA ILE A 317 17.62 5.46 -27.02
C ILE A 317 17.82 4.13 -26.29
N PHE A 318 18.91 3.98 -25.53
CA PHE A 318 19.16 2.77 -24.77
C PHE A 318 18.07 2.47 -23.72
N LYS A 319 17.69 3.46 -22.91
CA LYS A 319 16.58 3.31 -21.94
C LYS A 319 15.27 2.96 -22.62
N GLN A 320 14.97 3.58 -23.77
CA GLN A 320 13.78 3.27 -24.56
C GLN A 320 13.82 1.83 -25.12
N LEU A 321 14.99 1.35 -25.56
CA LEU A 321 15.16 -0.03 -26.01
C LEU A 321 14.86 -1.02 -24.89
N LEU A 322 15.36 -0.79 -23.67
CA LEU A 322 15.03 -1.61 -22.50
C LEU A 322 13.51 -1.63 -22.24
N HIS A 323 12.88 -0.47 -22.29
CA HIS A 323 11.43 -0.34 -22.12
C HIS A 323 10.63 -1.08 -23.21
N LYS A 324 11.02 -0.93 -24.48
CA LYS A 324 10.36 -1.55 -25.63
C LYS A 324 10.52 -3.07 -25.65
N ALA A 325 11.72 -3.56 -25.34
CA ALA A 325 11.97 -5.00 -25.17
C ALA A 325 11.10 -5.57 -24.04
N THR A 326 11.02 -4.88 -22.91
CA THR A 326 10.16 -5.29 -21.78
C THR A 326 8.68 -5.27 -22.15
N THR A 327 8.24 -4.28 -22.92
CA THR A 327 6.86 -4.17 -23.38
C THR A 327 6.46 -5.35 -24.25
N GLU A 328 7.29 -5.72 -25.22
CA GLU A 328 7.03 -6.87 -26.11
C GLU A 328 6.96 -8.18 -25.30
N ARG A 329 7.86 -8.35 -24.34
CA ARG A 329 7.89 -9.54 -23.46
C ARG A 329 6.65 -9.63 -22.56
N LEU A 330 6.29 -8.54 -21.90
CA LEU A 330 5.12 -8.48 -21.02
C LEU A 330 3.78 -8.66 -21.76
N LYS A 331 3.71 -8.22 -23.02
CA LYS A 331 2.54 -8.40 -23.90
C LYS A 331 2.20 -9.88 -24.10
N LEU A 332 3.20 -10.75 -24.25
CA LEU A 332 3.00 -12.21 -24.36
C LEU A 332 2.35 -12.81 -23.10
N ARG A 333 2.47 -12.12 -21.97
CA ARG A 333 1.91 -12.53 -20.68
C ARG A 333 0.68 -11.71 -20.28
N ASN A 334 -0.01 -11.13 -21.26
CA ASN A 334 -1.21 -10.33 -21.06
C ASN A 334 -1.00 -9.16 -20.07
N VAL A 335 0.18 -8.55 -20.08
CA VAL A 335 0.48 -7.31 -19.37
C VAL A 335 0.69 -6.22 -20.42
N ARG A 336 -0.04 -5.12 -20.31
CA ARG A 336 -0.04 -4.03 -21.30
C ARG A 336 0.57 -2.76 -20.73
N TRP A 337 1.15 -1.94 -21.60
CA TRP A 337 1.57 -0.59 -21.26
C TRP A 337 0.41 0.40 -21.41
N SER A 338 0.22 1.28 -20.43
CA SER A 338 -0.71 2.41 -20.51
C SER A 338 0.08 3.71 -20.68
N GLN A 339 0.04 4.30 -21.88
CA GLN A 339 0.73 5.57 -22.14
C GLN A 339 0.20 6.71 -21.26
N GLU A 340 -1.12 6.80 -21.09
CA GLU A 340 -1.78 7.83 -20.27
C GLU A 340 -1.34 7.76 -18.80
N ASN A 341 -1.17 6.55 -18.26
CA ASN A 341 -0.87 6.34 -16.84
C ASN A 341 0.61 6.06 -16.57
N LYS A 342 1.43 5.97 -17.62
CA LYS A 342 2.87 5.61 -17.59
C LYS A 342 3.18 4.34 -16.78
N ASN A 343 2.30 3.34 -16.85
CA ASN A 343 2.40 2.10 -16.07
C ASN A 343 2.08 0.86 -16.91
N PHE A 344 2.73 -0.25 -16.59
CA PHE A 344 2.30 -1.59 -16.99
C PHE A 344 1.11 -2.04 -16.15
N TYR A 345 0.17 -2.77 -16.73
CA TYR A 345 -1.00 -3.29 -16.02
C TYR A 345 -1.42 -4.66 -16.53
N PHE A 346 -1.83 -5.53 -15.60
CA PHE A 346 -2.26 -6.88 -15.92
C PHE A 346 -3.66 -6.87 -16.55
N THR A 347 -3.85 -7.67 -17.59
CA THR A 347 -5.13 -7.83 -18.29
C THR A 347 -5.56 -9.29 -18.33
N SER A 348 -6.85 -9.53 -18.54
CA SER A 348 -7.41 -10.87 -18.70
C SER A 348 -8.71 -10.81 -19.49
N GLU A 349 -8.98 -11.87 -20.25
CA GLU A 349 -10.29 -12.11 -20.87
C GLU A 349 -11.28 -12.74 -19.88
N GLN A 350 -10.76 -13.40 -18.84
CA GLN A 350 -11.55 -14.01 -17.77
C GLN A 350 -12.04 -12.93 -16.79
N GLU A 351 -13.00 -13.27 -15.93
CA GLU A 351 -13.49 -12.34 -14.90
C GLU A 351 -12.40 -12.00 -13.87
N ASN A 352 -11.60 -12.99 -13.47
CA ASN A 352 -10.50 -12.81 -12.53
C ASN A 352 -9.23 -13.46 -13.08
N ARG A 353 -8.06 -12.89 -12.75
CA ARG A 353 -6.76 -13.50 -13.05
C ARG A 353 -5.94 -13.61 -11.78
N LEU A 354 -5.48 -14.84 -11.52
CA LEU A 354 -4.61 -15.19 -10.42
C LEU A 354 -3.24 -15.58 -10.97
N GLU A 355 -2.17 -15.06 -10.38
CA GLU A 355 -0.80 -15.46 -10.67
C GLU A 355 -0.22 -16.22 -9.48
N THR A 356 0.37 -17.38 -9.75
CA THR A 356 1.09 -18.15 -8.73
C THR A 356 2.52 -17.64 -8.65
N TRP A 357 3.03 -17.45 -7.44
CA TRP A 357 4.38 -16.97 -7.22
C TRP A 357 5.02 -17.61 -5.99
N ILE A 358 6.36 -17.56 -5.93
CA ILE A 358 7.12 -18.13 -4.82
C ILE A 358 7.89 -17.00 -4.14
N GLY A 359 7.43 -16.65 -2.94
CA GLY A 359 8.17 -15.78 -2.02
C GLY A 359 8.96 -16.62 -1.04
N LYS A 360 8.64 -16.51 0.26
CA LYS A 360 9.11 -17.49 1.27
C LYS A 360 8.40 -18.85 1.13
N LYS A 361 7.16 -18.83 0.63
CA LYS A 361 6.32 -20.00 0.35
C LYS A 361 5.56 -19.75 -0.95
N LYS A 362 5.05 -20.82 -1.57
CA LYS A 362 4.15 -20.73 -2.73
C LYS A 362 2.86 -20.02 -2.32
N ALA A 363 2.44 -19.03 -3.10
CA ALA A 363 1.22 -18.25 -2.88
C ALA A 363 0.59 -17.86 -4.21
N THR A 364 -0.67 -17.40 -4.17
CA THR A 364 -1.39 -16.87 -5.33
C THR A 364 -1.73 -15.41 -5.12
N ARG A 365 -1.76 -14.63 -6.20
CA ARG A 365 -2.09 -13.20 -6.16
C ARG A 365 -3.11 -12.86 -7.22
N THR A 366 -4.16 -12.15 -6.83
CA THR A 366 -5.11 -11.55 -7.78
C THR A 366 -4.45 -10.35 -8.44
N VAL A 367 -4.25 -10.43 -9.76
CA VAL A 367 -3.62 -9.36 -10.55
C VAL A 367 -4.64 -8.62 -11.42
N TYR A 368 -5.82 -9.21 -11.63
CA TYR A 368 -6.91 -8.57 -12.34
C TYR A 368 -8.26 -9.09 -11.82
N GLU A 369 -9.22 -8.18 -11.73
CA GLU A 369 -10.59 -8.46 -11.31
C GLU A 369 -11.59 -7.59 -12.10
N LYS A 370 -12.60 -8.23 -12.67
CA LYS A 370 -13.74 -7.58 -13.33
C LYS A 370 -14.84 -7.39 -12.29
N VAL A 371 -15.03 -6.15 -11.84
CA VAL A 371 -15.97 -5.81 -10.77
C VAL A 371 -17.34 -5.44 -11.36
N LEU A 372 -18.38 -6.18 -10.96
CA LEU A 372 -19.77 -5.91 -11.35
C LEU A 372 -20.40 -4.80 -10.49
N SER A 373 -21.42 -4.13 -11.02
CA SER A 373 -22.14 -3.07 -10.32
C SER A 373 -23.02 -3.62 -9.21
N LYS A 374 -22.90 -3.03 -8.01
CA LYS A 374 -23.77 -3.36 -6.87
C LYS A 374 -25.25 -3.03 -7.10
N LYS A 375 -25.54 -2.09 -8.01
CA LYS A 375 -26.92 -1.68 -8.34
C LYS A 375 -27.54 -2.55 -9.43
N ASP A 376 -26.72 -3.08 -10.33
CA ASP A 376 -27.15 -3.87 -11.48
C ASP A 376 -26.04 -4.88 -11.81
N PRO A 377 -26.15 -6.12 -11.29
CA PRO A 377 -25.11 -7.15 -11.47
C PRO A 377 -24.86 -7.54 -12.93
N THR A 378 -25.71 -7.14 -13.87
CA THR A 378 -25.50 -7.36 -15.31
C THR A 378 -24.51 -6.37 -15.92
N LYS A 379 -24.21 -5.27 -15.21
CA LYS A 379 -23.32 -4.20 -15.69
C LYS A 379 -21.97 -4.25 -15.00
N ILE A 380 -20.93 -4.00 -15.79
CA ILE A 380 -19.57 -3.83 -15.28
C ILE A 380 -19.48 -2.47 -14.58
N SER A 381 -18.99 -2.47 -13.34
CA SER A 381 -18.67 -1.26 -12.59
C SER A 381 -17.33 -0.70 -13.04
N HIS A 382 -16.30 -1.53 -12.96
CA HIS A 382 -14.94 -1.23 -13.39
C HIS A 382 -14.11 -2.51 -13.47
N HIS A 383 -12.97 -2.43 -14.10
CA HIS A 383 -11.92 -3.43 -14.05
C HIS A 383 -10.82 -2.92 -13.13
N LYS A 384 -10.36 -3.78 -12.22
CA LYS A 384 -9.27 -3.54 -11.30
C LYS A 384 -8.05 -4.28 -11.80
N HIS A 385 -6.96 -3.56 -12.04
CA HIS A 385 -5.72 -4.10 -12.56
C HIS A 385 -4.61 -3.81 -11.56
N LEU A 386 -3.85 -4.84 -11.15
CA LEU A 386 -2.54 -4.59 -10.58
C LEU A 386 -1.71 -3.89 -11.66
N SER A 387 -1.00 -2.84 -11.29
CA SER A 387 -0.15 -2.09 -12.21
C SER A 387 1.20 -1.78 -11.58
N PHE A 388 2.17 -1.38 -12.38
CA PHE A 388 3.47 -0.97 -11.89
C PHE A 388 4.17 -0.06 -12.90
N SER A 389 4.94 0.91 -12.41
CA SER A 389 5.96 1.56 -13.23
C SER A 389 7.25 0.74 -13.17
N LEU A 390 8.02 0.82 -14.25
CA LEU A 390 9.34 0.22 -14.36
C LEU A 390 10.25 1.20 -15.09
N SER A 391 11.17 1.81 -14.36
CA SER A 391 12.22 2.66 -14.93
C SER A 391 13.58 1.98 -14.85
N PHE A 392 14.53 2.41 -15.67
CA PHE A 392 15.87 1.81 -15.73
C PHE A 392 16.91 2.80 -15.23
N ILE A 393 17.69 2.38 -14.25
CA ILE A 393 18.75 3.16 -13.62
C ILE A 393 20.08 2.43 -13.71
N ASN A 394 21.15 3.18 -13.92
CA ASN A 394 22.51 2.70 -13.81
C ASN A 394 23.10 3.18 -12.48
N ILE A 395 23.70 2.26 -11.73
CA ILE A 395 24.39 2.53 -10.45
C ILE A 395 25.71 1.76 -10.51
N GLU A 396 26.84 2.47 -10.43
CA GLU A 396 28.19 1.87 -10.42
C GLU A 396 28.40 0.82 -11.53
N ASP A 397 28.10 1.21 -12.78
CA ASP A 397 28.19 0.36 -13.98
C ASP A 397 27.25 -0.86 -14.02
N GLN A 398 26.34 -0.97 -13.07
CA GLN A 398 25.29 -2.00 -13.05
C GLN A 398 23.93 -1.40 -13.34
N TRP A 399 23.14 -2.12 -14.14
CA TRP A 399 21.79 -1.69 -14.52
C TRP A 399 20.72 -2.40 -13.69
N PHE A 400 19.73 -1.60 -13.29
CA PHE A 400 18.60 -2.05 -12.49
C PHE A 400 17.29 -1.54 -13.07
N GLY A 401 16.24 -2.36 -12.98
CA GLY A 401 14.86 -1.94 -13.12
C GLY A 401 14.30 -1.50 -11.77
N ASN A 402 13.82 -0.27 -11.65
CA ASN A 402 13.13 0.22 -10.47
C ASN A 402 11.63 -0.03 -10.58
N ILE A 403 11.09 -0.87 -9.70
CA ILE A 403 9.68 -1.30 -9.70
C ILE A 403 8.88 -0.46 -8.69
N ILE A 404 7.86 0.25 -9.16
CA ILE A 404 6.91 0.93 -8.27
C ILE A 404 5.50 0.35 -8.50
N PRO A 405 4.97 -0.48 -7.57
CA PRO A 405 3.63 -1.05 -7.69
C PRO A 405 2.54 0.01 -7.51
N SER A 406 1.42 -0.20 -8.17
CA SER A 406 0.22 0.65 -8.09
C SER A 406 -1.02 -0.14 -8.55
N TRP A 407 -2.14 0.54 -8.73
CA TRP A 407 -3.35 -0.03 -9.30
C TRP A 407 -3.92 0.85 -10.40
N LEU A 408 -4.40 0.23 -11.47
CA LEU A 408 -5.14 0.90 -12.54
C LEU A 408 -6.60 0.45 -12.51
N TYR A 409 -7.50 1.41 -12.54
CA TYR A 409 -8.94 1.19 -12.69
C TYR A 409 -9.43 1.66 -14.05
N THR A 410 -10.04 0.76 -14.82
CA THR A 410 -10.57 1.06 -16.16
C THR A 410 -12.06 0.73 -16.25
N TYR A 411 -12.79 1.31 -17.20
CA TYR A 411 -14.22 1.01 -17.38
C TYR A 411 -14.50 -0.07 -18.42
N ASN A 412 -13.56 -0.36 -19.32
CA ASN A 412 -13.69 -1.33 -20.41
C ASN A 412 -12.46 -2.25 -20.55
N GLY A 413 -11.61 -2.32 -19.53
CA GLY A 413 -10.33 -3.04 -19.56
C GLY A 413 -9.15 -2.23 -20.10
N TYR A 414 -9.39 -1.06 -20.72
CA TYR A 414 -8.34 -0.29 -21.42
C TYR A 414 -8.31 1.20 -21.04
N LYS A 415 -9.47 1.85 -20.99
CA LYS A 415 -9.59 3.29 -20.76
C LYS A 415 -9.84 3.58 -19.29
N LYS A 416 -9.11 4.57 -18.76
CA LYS A 416 -9.16 5.00 -17.35
C LYS A 416 -10.61 5.25 -16.91
N SER A 417 -10.99 4.70 -15.76
CA SER A 417 -12.30 4.91 -15.17
C SER A 417 -12.42 6.34 -14.63
N ARG A 418 -13.60 6.95 -14.77
CA ARG A 418 -13.90 8.25 -14.12
C ARG A 418 -13.78 8.22 -12.59
N PHE A 419 -13.89 7.04 -11.98
CA PHE A 419 -13.75 6.84 -10.53
C PHE A 419 -12.35 6.36 -10.13
N HIS A 420 -11.38 6.44 -11.04
CA HIS A 420 -10.03 5.92 -10.81
C HIS A 420 -9.38 6.50 -9.55
N GLU A 421 -9.39 7.83 -9.39
CA GLU A 421 -8.70 8.49 -8.27
C GLU A 421 -9.31 8.07 -6.91
N ASP A 422 -10.64 8.01 -6.82
CA ASP A 422 -11.33 7.58 -5.60
C ASP A 422 -11.05 6.11 -5.25
N LEU A 423 -11.04 5.23 -6.25
CA LEU A 423 -10.77 3.80 -6.08
C LEU A 423 -9.30 3.54 -5.72
N LEU A 424 -8.38 4.28 -6.35
CA LEU A 424 -6.95 4.21 -6.06
C LEU A 424 -6.65 4.72 -4.65
N SER A 425 -7.23 5.86 -4.24
CA SER A 425 -7.08 6.40 -2.90
C SER A 425 -7.58 5.41 -1.83
N LYS A 426 -8.72 4.76 -2.07
CA LYS A 426 -9.25 3.72 -1.17
C LYS A 426 -8.32 2.51 -1.10
N GLN A 427 -7.80 2.04 -2.23
CA GLN A 427 -6.87 0.91 -2.27
C GLN A 427 -5.57 1.22 -1.51
N LYS A 428 -5.00 2.41 -1.72
CA LYS A 428 -3.77 2.83 -1.02
C LYS A 428 -3.94 2.92 0.49
N ARG A 429 -5.11 3.32 0.99
CA ARG A 429 -5.40 3.32 2.46
C ARG A 429 -5.46 1.91 3.06
N LEU A 430 -5.73 0.89 2.25
CA LEU A 430 -5.75 -0.51 2.69
C LEU A 430 -4.35 -1.15 2.59
N GLU A 431 -3.39 -0.53 1.91
CA GLU A 431 -2.06 -1.07 1.67
C GLU A 431 -1.04 -0.48 2.65
N HIS A 432 -0.41 -1.37 3.41
CA HIS A 432 0.58 -1.03 4.43
C HIS A 432 1.97 -1.38 3.87
N ASN A 433 3.05 -0.93 4.51
CA ASN A 433 4.43 -1.15 4.02
C ASN A 433 4.73 -2.63 3.68
N GLN A 434 4.25 -3.56 4.50
CA GLN A 434 4.44 -5.00 4.27
C GLN A 434 3.70 -5.51 3.03
N SER A 435 2.50 -4.98 2.74
CA SER A 435 1.73 -5.28 1.54
C SER A 435 2.44 -4.79 0.29
N VAL A 436 2.96 -3.55 0.33
CA VAL A 436 3.73 -2.95 -0.77
C VAL A 436 5.02 -3.73 -1.03
N LYS A 437 5.78 -4.07 0.03
CA LYS A 437 6.95 -4.94 -0.06
C LYS A 437 6.63 -6.28 -0.73
N ASN A 438 5.49 -6.88 -0.39
CA ASN A 438 5.04 -8.13 -1.02
C ASN A 438 4.62 -7.96 -2.49
N LEU A 439 4.14 -6.78 -2.91
CA LEU A 439 3.86 -6.47 -4.32
C LEU A 439 5.16 -6.37 -5.12
N VAL A 440 6.14 -5.63 -4.62
CA VAL A 440 7.48 -5.50 -5.24
C VAL A 440 8.11 -6.89 -5.44
N ARG A 441 8.13 -7.72 -4.40
CA ARG A 441 8.65 -9.10 -4.48
C ARG A 441 7.95 -9.94 -5.54
N PHE A 442 6.63 -9.80 -5.66
CA PHE A 442 5.89 -10.52 -6.68
C PHE A 442 6.18 -10.02 -8.07
N LEU A 443 6.25 -8.70 -8.27
CA LEU A 443 6.55 -8.13 -9.58
C LEU A 443 7.97 -8.51 -10.02
N ALA A 444 8.95 -8.46 -9.12
CA ALA A 444 10.29 -8.95 -9.41
C ALA A 444 10.29 -10.45 -9.74
N TYR A 445 9.61 -11.28 -8.93
CA TYR A 445 9.44 -12.70 -9.22
C TYR A 445 8.77 -12.93 -10.58
N PHE A 446 7.72 -12.16 -10.90
CA PHE A 446 6.97 -12.26 -12.14
C PHE A 446 7.86 -11.90 -13.32
N LEU A 447 8.61 -10.80 -13.25
CA LEU A 447 9.56 -10.38 -14.28
C LEU A 447 10.69 -11.42 -14.49
N ALA A 448 11.20 -12.00 -13.40
CA ALA A 448 12.29 -12.98 -13.45
C ALA A 448 11.85 -14.38 -13.93
N ASN A 449 10.65 -14.83 -13.54
CA ASN A 449 10.09 -16.12 -13.96
C ASN A 449 9.30 -15.96 -15.24
N ASP A 450 10.04 -15.69 -16.29
CA ASP A 450 9.54 -15.61 -17.64
C ASP A 450 10.46 -16.45 -18.53
N ASP A 451 9.89 -17.18 -19.51
CA ASP A 451 10.57 -18.26 -20.21
C ASP A 451 11.83 -17.72 -20.93
N PRO A 452 13.05 -18.11 -20.51
CA PRO A 452 14.28 -17.54 -21.03
C PRO A 452 14.67 -18.27 -22.31
N ASN A 453 13.82 -18.23 -23.34
CA ASN A 453 14.08 -19.01 -24.54
C ASN A 453 14.91 -18.29 -25.62
N LYS A 454 15.51 -17.13 -25.33
CA LYS A 454 16.38 -16.42 -26.29
C LYS A 454 17.49 -15.60 -25.63
N ASP A 455 18.73 -15.79 -26.10
CA ASP A 455 19.92 -14.97 -25.78
C ASP A 455 19.81 -13.51 -26.28
N THR A 456 18.73 -13.16 -26.98
CA THR A 456 18.47 -11.84 -27.57
C THR A 456 17.50 -10.99 -26.76
N GLU A 457 17.21 -11.36 -25.51
CA GLU A 457 16.18 -10.70 -24.70
C GLU A 457 16.72 -10.11 -23.38
N ILE A 458 16.00 -9.11 -22.88
CA ILE A 458 16.21 -8.56 -21.54
C ILE A 458 15.75 -9.58 -20.49
N THR A 459 16.57 -9.81 -19.47
CA THR A 459 16.24 -10.71 -18.36
C THR A 459 16.30 -9.97 -17.04
N TYR A 460 15.46 -10.42 -16.11
CA TYR A 460 15.33 -9.87 -14.77
C TYR A 460 15.80 -10.91 -13.77
N LYS A 461 16.63 -10.51 -12.81
CA LYS A 461 17.19 -11.41 -11.80
C LYS A 461 16.57 -11.13 -10.43
N ASN A 462 17.39 -11.16 -9.40
CA ASN A 462 16.96 -10.96 -8.03
C ASN A 462 16.79 -9.47 -7.73
N LEU A 463 15.94 -9.19 -6.74
CA LEU A 463 15.93 -7.87 -6.12
C LEU A 463 17.27 -7.63 -5.43
N LEU A 464 17.76 -6.40 -5.53
CA LEU A 464 18.92 -5.96 -4.79
C LEU A 464 18.57 -5.97 -3.29
N GLU A 465 19.22 -6.85 -2.55
CA GLU A 465 19.19 -6.85 -1.09
C GLU A 465 20.36 -6.00 -0.61
N MET A 466 20.06 -4.89 0.07
CA MET A 466 21.08 -4.04 0.65
C MET A 466 21.20 -4.41 2.13
N THR A 467 22.40 -4.77 2.56
CA THR A 467 22.74 -4.89 3.98
C THR A 467 23.20 -3.53 4.46
N SER A 468 22.42 -2.84 5.30
CA SER A 468 22.95 -1.65 5.98
C SER A 468 23.77 -2.09 7.19
N GLU A 469 25.04 -1.69 7.24
CA GLU A 469 25.75 -1.56 8.50
C GLU A 469 25.54 -0.12 9.02
N THR A 470 25.38 0.01 10.35
CA THR A 470 25.23 1.23 11.16
C THR A 470 23.87 1.97 11.19
N GLY A 471 23.30 2.01 12.41
CA GLY A 471 23.25 3.21 13.25
C GLY A 471 22.53 4.44 12.68
N ALA A 472 21.55 4.94 13.44
CA ALA A 472 20.76 6.14 13.16
C ALA A 472 21.47 7.22 12.32
N ILE A 473 21.11 7.33 11.05
CA ILE A 473 20.99 8.54 10.21
C ILE A 473 20.50 8.05 8.83
N LEU A 474 19.32 8.50 8.40
CA LEU A 474 18.95 8.84 7.00
C LEU A 474 17.42 8.99 6.88
N THR A 475 16.89 10.15 7.26
CA THR A 475 15.50 10.52 6.93
C THR A 475 15.41 11.64 5.89
N ASP A 476 16.49 12.31 5.51
CA ASP A 476 16.37 13.55 4.70
C ASP A 476 17.08 13.54 3.33
N ALA A 477 17.75 12.46 2.92
CA ALA A 477 18.55 12.44 1.67
C ALA A 477 17.91 11.70 0.48
N LEU A 478 16.74 11.07 0.64
CA LEU A 478 16.06 10.32 -0.46
C LEU A 478 14.78 10.99 -0.97
N LEU A 479 14.48 12.22 -0.53
CA LEU A 479 13.36 13.03 -1.02
C LEU A 479 13.76 14.15 -1.97
N ALA A 480 15.02 14.20 -2.43
CA ALA A 480 15.39 14.99 -3.59
C ALA A 480 14.97 14.24 -4.87
N VAL A 481 13.67 14.28 -5.15
CA VAL A 481 13.18 14.07 -6.52
C VAL A 481 13.61 15.31 -7.29
N GLU A 482 14.67 15.20 -8.10
CA GLU A 482 14.92 16.18 -9.15
C GLU A 482 13.73 16.15 -10.11
N GLU A 483 12.99 17.26 -10.16
CA GLU A 483 12.01 17.60 -11.19
C GLU A 483 12.72 17.78 -12.54
N THR A 484 13.14 16.71 -13.20
CA THR A 484 13.68 16.77 -14.57
C THR A 484 13.39 15.50 -15.39
N GLU A 485 12.13 15.03 -15.43
CA GLU A 485 11.71 13.97 -16.38
C GLU A 485 10.50 14.33 -17.27
N GLU A 486 10.17 15.62 -17.42
CA GLU A 486 9.14 16.03 -18.39
C GLU A 486 9.59 15.81 -19.85
N THR A 487 10.89 15.79 -20.15
CA THR A 487 11.43 15.72 -21.51
C THR A 487 11.61 14.31 -22.09
N ILE A 488 11.48 13.24 -21.29
CA ILE A 488 11.70 11.85 -21.78
C ILE A 488 10.51 11.33 -22.62
N TRP A 489 9.36 12.00 -22.57
CA TRP A 489 8.12 11.53 -23.20
C TRP A 489 7.77 12.23 -24.51
N GLU A 490 8.58 13.19 -24.96
CA GLU A 490 8.46 13.83 -26.28
C GLU A 490 9.03 12.92 -27.37
N GLY A 491 8.27 11.91 -27.78
CA GLY A 491 8.67 10.98 -28.85
C GLY A 491 7.87 9.69 -28.95
N ILE A 492 6.97 9.44 -28.00
CA ILE A 492 6.17 8.20 -27.91
C ILE A 492 4.72 8.40 -28.46
N GLU A 493 4.52 9.26 -29.46
CA GLU A 493 3.19 9.37 -30.13
C GLU A 493 2.80 8.16 -30.99
#